data_AF-D8TK09-F1
#
_entry.id   AF-D8TK09-F1
#
_cell.length_a   1.000
_cell.length_b   1.000
_cell.length_c   1.000
_cell.angle_alpha   90.00
_cell.angle_beta   90.00
_cell.angle_gamma   90.00
#
_symmetry.space_group_name_H-M   'P 1'
#
loop_
_entity.id
_entity.type
_entity.pdbx_description
1 polymer ?
#
loop_
_entity_poly.entity_id
_entity_poly.type
_entity_poly.pdbx_seq_one_letter_code
_entity_poly.pdbx_strand_id
1 'polypeptide(L)'
;MGKLGEVLSHPDEFLPLVRMARAAQKATRLPKDPDLAFCYGILNDVSRSFAIVIQQLPNPLRDAICVFYLVLRGLDTVEDDMALEVSFKVPQLRSFHERIYDRGFTMACGYKHYKRLMAQFGTVVNVFLSLEPAHQKVIADITRRMGHGMADFIEKEVEAVKDYDLYCHYVAGLVGIGLSQLFAASGLESPSIGSEEDLANHMGLFLQKTNIIRDYLEDIMEEPAPRMFWPREIWGRYGPSLEHFKDPVNRKQAVQCLNHMVTDALRHLPYCLQYMKQLKHVLVFRFCAIPQIMAAGTLALCYNNGKVFEGEMVCVVKMRRGQTAKVFETCNDMGDLYRWFIRFLEMLKTKVSVSPRCGYLAAVALPAPFPLPSGGGWEGARPWAPGGPGGGEVDWGPMHLSVSVCLGGRCGCGWGSIAVWMVGFRLRISMEVWRYGRRRDGGAVYE
;
A
#
# COMPACT_ATOMS: atom_id res chain seq x y z
N MET A 1 -23.12 -10.05 10.15
CA MET A 1 -23.62 -10.76 8.96
C MET A 1 -22.56 -11.76 8.53
N GLY A 2 -22.90 -13.05 8.39
CA GLY A 2 -21.95 -14.06 7.90
C GLY A 2 -21.67 -13.94 6.40
N LYS A 3 -20.73 -14.74 5.87
CA LYS A 3 -20.29 -14.73 4.45
C LYS A 3 -21.45 -14.79 3.43
N LEU A 4 -22.54 -15.49 3.76
CA LEU A 4 -23.72 -15.60 2.90
C LEU A 4 -24.51 -14.29 2.81
N GLY A 5 -24.61 -13.53 3.91
CA GLY A 5 -25.29 -12.23 3.92
C GLY A 5 -24.54 -11.16 3.13
N GLU A 6 -23.20 -11.23 3.11
CA GLU A 6 -22.36 -10.30 2.33
C GLU A 6 -22.53 -10.51 0.81
N VAL A 7 -22.55 -11.78 0.36
CA VAL A 7 -22.81 -12.12 -1.05
C VAL A 7 -24.21 -11.70 -1.49
N LEU A 8 -25.22 -11.88 -0.64
CA LEU A 8 -26.60 -11.46 -0.94
C LEU A 8 -26.74 -9.93 -1.02
N SER A 9 -25.96 -9.17 -0.24
CA SER A 9 -25.94 -7.70 -0.31
C SER A 9 -25.23 -7.13 -1.55
N HIS A 10 -24.40 -7.94 -2.21
CA HIS A 10 -23.60 -7.56 -3.37
C HIS A 10 -23.60 -8.67 -4.45
N PRO A 11 -24.75 -8.96 -5.08
CA PRO A 11 -24.88 -10.08 -6.01
C PRO A 11 -23.96 -9.96 -7.24
N ASP A 12 -23.66 -8.73 -7.66
CA ASP A 12 -22.73 -8.43 -8.76
C ASP A 12 -21.25 -8.72 -8.40
N GLU A 13 -20.92 -8.99 -7.13
CA GLU A 13 -19.59 -9.44 -6.68
C GLU A 13 -19.39 -10.97 -6.78
N PHE A 14 -20.46 -11.75 -6.95
CA PHE A 14 -20.40 -13.22 -6.91
C PHE A 14 -19.56 -13.84 -8.03
N LEU A 15 -19.84 -13.47 -9.29
CA LEU A 15 -19.10 -13.99 -10.44
C LEU A 15 -17.61 -13.58 -10.44
N PRO A 16 -17.26 -12.32 -10.15
CA PRO A 16 -15.86 -11.92 -9.94
C PRO A 16 -15.17 -12.78 -8.87
N LEU A 17 -15.82 -13.03 -7.72
CA LEU A 17 -15.28 -13.86 -6.65
C LEU A 17 -14.97 -15.28 -7.10
N VAL A 18 -15.89 -15.91 -7.85
CA VAL A 18 -15.68 -17.26 -8.39
C VAL A 18 -14.50 -17.29 -9.36
N ARG A 19 -14.37 -16.27 -10.23
CA ARG A 19 -13.25 -16.16 -11.18
C ARG A 19 -11.92 -15.97 -10.46
N MET A 20 -11.87 -15.08 -9.47
CA MET A 20 -10.67 -14.85 -8.66
C MET A 20 -10.28 -16.12 -7.87
N ALA A 21 -11.25 -16.85 -7.31
CA ALA A 21 -11.00 -18.12 -6.62
C ALA A 21 -10.41 -19.19 -7.57
N ARG A 22 -10.93 -19.30 -8.79
CA ARG A 22 -10.37 -20.20 -9.83
C ARG A 22 -8.95 -19.79 -10.23
N ALA A 23 -8.68 -18.49 -10.37
CA ALA A 23 -7.34 -17.98 -10.64
C ALA A 23 -6.36 -18.34 -9.51
N ALA A 24 -6.78 -18.15 -8.24
CA ALA A 24 -6.01 -18.55 -7.08
C ALA A 24 -5.74 -20.07 -7.05
N GLN A 25 -6.74 -20.90 -7.37
CA GLN A 25 -6.55 -22.36 -7.47
C GLN A 25 -5.62 -22.77 -8.63
N LYS A 26 -5.60 -22.01 -9.73
CA LYS A 26 -4.61 -22.24 -10.79
C LYS A 26 -3.20 -21.85 -10.33
N ALA A 27 -3.09 -20.79 -9.53
CA ALA A 27 -1.85 -20.30 -8.93
C ALA A 27 -1.27 -21.20 -7.82
N THR A 28 -2.04 -22.18 -7.32
CA THR A 28 -1.49 -23.22 -6.43
C THR A 28 -0.82 -24.36 -7.20
N ARG A 29 -0.88 -24.37 -8.54
CA ARG A 29 -0.16 -25.37 -9.35
C ARG A 29 1.31 -24.99 -9.42
N LEU A 30 2.11 -25.67 -8.60
CA LEU A 30 3.53 -25.41 -8.49
C LEU A 30 4.30 -25.91 -9.72
N PRO A 31 5.43 -25.26 -10.09
CA PRO A 31 6.35 -25.76 -11.11
C PRO A 31 6.89 -27.17 -10.79
N LYS A 32 7.44 -27.84 -11.81
CA LYS A 32 8.09 -29.15 -11.64
C LYS A 32 9.47 -29.03 -10.98
N ASP A 33 10.16 -27.93 -11.22
CA ASP A 33 11.44 -27.64 -10.58
C ASP A 33 11.22 -27.46 -9.06
N PRO A 34 11.93 -28.21 -8.21
CA PRO A 34 11.66 -28.23 -6.77
C PRO A 34 11.96 -26.89 -6.09
N ASP A 35 12.97 -26.16 -6.55
CA ASP A 35 13.38 -24.89 -5.97
C ASP A 35 12.36 -23.78 -6.30
N LEU A 36 11.91 -23.73 -7.56
CA LEU A 36 10.79 -22.88 -7.97
C LEU A 36 9.48 -23.29 -7.29
N ALA A 37 9.20 -24.59 -7.13
CA ALA A 37 8.02 -25.07 -6.43
C ALA A 37 8.00 -24.59 -4.97
N PHE A 38 9.15 -24.62 -4.30
CA PHE A 38 9.29 -24.03 -2.98
C PHE A 38 9.04 -22.52 -3.01
N CYS A 39 9.66 -21.78 -3.94
CA CYS A 39 9.50 -20.32 -4.04
C CYS A 39 8.03 -19.91 -4.25
N TYR A 40 7.32 -20.53 -5.20
CA TYR A 40 5.90 -20.23 -5.41
C TYR A 40 5.01 -20.72 -4.26
N GLY A 41 5.36 -21.86 -3.65
CA GLY A 41 4.66 -22.39 -2.48
C GLY A 41 4.74 -21.43 -1.30
N ILE A 42 5.94 -20.96 -0.96
CA ILE A 42 6.14 -20.03 0.14
C ILE A 42 5.58 -18.65 -0.20
N LEU A 43 5.67 -18.17 -1.45
CA LEU A 43 5.04 -16.93 -1.90
C LEU A 43 3.51 -16.94 -1.65
N ASN A 44 2.84 -18.05 -1.96
CA ASN A 44 1.41 -18.21 -1.72
C ASN A 44 1.06 -18.17 -0.22
N ASP A 45 1.92 -18.75 0.62
CA ASP A 45 1.76 -18.76 2.08
C ASP A 45 1.96 -17.36 2.69
N VAL A 46 3.01 -16.64 2.28
CA VAL A 46 3.37 -15.34 2.87
C VAL A 46 2.67 -14.15 2.21
N SER A 47 2.05 -14.31 1.03
CA SER A 47 1.51 -13.18 0.28
C SER A 47 0.27 -13.51 -0.56
N ARG A 48 -0.86 -13.72 0.11
CA ARG A 48 -2.11 -14.15 -0.54
C ARG A 48 -2.57 -13.26 -1.71
N SER A 49 -2.50 -11.93 -1.56
CA SER A 49 -2.98 -11.01 -2.61
C SER A 49 -1.92 -10.73 -3.67
N PHE A 50 -0.65 -10.53 -3.30
CA PHE A 50 0.39 -10.29 -4.29
C PHE A 50 0.74 -11.54 -5.09
N ALA A 51 0.66 -12.74 -4.51
CA ALA A 51 0.90 -13.98 -5.24
C ALA A 51 -0.01 -14.12 -6.47
N ILE A 52 -1.27 -13.67 -6.38
CA ILE A 52 -2.22 -13.73 -7.50
C ILE A 52 -1.79 -12.80 -8.64
N VAL A 53 -1.33 -11.57 -8.35
CA VAL A 53 -0.87 -10.63 -9.41
C VAL A 53 0.49 -11.02 -9.96
N ILE A 54 1.42 -11.50 -9.12
CA ILE A 54 2.75 -11.96 -9.55
C ILE A 54 2.57 -13.11 -10.54
N GLN A 55 1.76 -14.11 -10.20
CA GLN A 55 1.62 -15.30 -11.05
C GLN A 55 0.88 -15.09 -12.37
N GLN A 56 0.29 -13.90 -12.58
CA GLN A 56 -0.28 -13.49 -13.87
C GLN A 56 0.77 -12.96 -14.83
N LEU A 57 1.97 -12.60 -14.36
CA LEU A 57 3.05 -12.09 -15.21
C LEU A 57 3.60 -13.18 -16.15
N PRO A 58 4.11 -12.80 -17.33
CA PRO A 58 4.79 -13.73 -18.22
C PRO A 58 6.19 -14.11 -17.70
N ASN A 59 6.69 -15.27 -18.09
CA ASN A 59 8.09 -15.62 -17.91
C ASN A 59 8.96 -14.88 -18.95
N PRO A 60 10.22 -14.53 -18.63
CA PRO A 60 10.94 -14.82 -17.38
C PRO A 60 10.65 -13.85 -16.22
N LEU A 61 9.96 -12.72 -16.47
CA LEU A 61 9.71 -11.67 -15.47
C LEU A 61 9.03 -12.19 -14.19
N ARG A 62 8.08 -13.11 -14.32
CA ARG A 62 7.35 -13.70 -13.20
C ARG A 62 8.28 -14.36 -12.17
N ASP A 63 9.23 -15.17 -12.65
CA ASP A 63 10.17 -15.89 -11.78
C ASP A 63 11.11 -14.89 -11.09
N ALA A 64 11.60 -13.89 -11.83
CA ALA A 64 12.43 -12.81 -11.28
C ALA A 64 11.70 -12.02 -10.18
N ILE A 65 10.44 -11.65 -10.39
CA ILE A 65 9.64 -10.93 -9.38
C ILE A 65 9.27 -11.82 -8.20
N CYS A 66 9.03 -13.12 -8.41
CA CYS A 66 8.83 -14.06 -7.31
C CYS A 66 10.06 -14.10 -6.39
N VAL A 67 11.26 -14.25 -6.97
CA VAL A 67 12.51 -14.26 -6.20
C VAL A 67 12.75 -12.89 -5.55
N PHE A 68 12.57 -11.79 -6.28
CA PHE A 68 12.73 -10.45 -5.74
C PHE A 68 11.86 -10.23 -4.51
N TYR A 69 10.58 -10.61 -4.57
CA TYR A 69 9.68 -10.55 -3.43
C TYR A 69 10.16 -11.38 -2.24
N LEU A 70 10.62 -12.62 -2.46
CA LEU A 70 11.07 -13.51 -1.38
C LEU A 70 12.38 -13.06 -0.74
N VAL A 71 13.30 -12.49 -1.54
CA VAL A 71 14.54 -11.90 -1.04
C VAL A 71 14.24 -10.74 -0.11
N LEU A 72 13.39 -9.80 -0.56
CA LEU A 72 13.01 -8.65 0.26
C LEU A 72 12.15 -9.07 1.46
N ARG A 73 11.28 -10.08 1.32
CA ARG A 73 10.55 -10.63 2.46
C ARG A 73 11.47 -11.28 3.49
N GLY A 74 12.55 -11.92 3.04
CA GLY A 74 13.58 -12.44 3.93
C GLY A 74 14.27 -11.33 4.71
N LEU A 75 14.63 -10.23 4.01
CA LEU A 75 15.20 -9.03 4.61
C LEU A 75 14.24 -8.39 5.64
N ASP A 76 12.98 -8.16 5.28
CA ASP A 76 11.92 -7.69 6.20
C ASP A 76 11.83 -8.59 7.44
N THR A 77 11.90 -9.91 7.26
CA THR A 77 11.81 -10.87 8.38
C THR A 77 12.94 -10.72 9.38
N VAL A 78 14.13 -10.25 8.95
CA VAL A 78 15.24 -9.95 9.87
C VAL A 78 14.98 -8.66 10.63
N GLU A 79 14.44 -7.64 9.95
CA GLU A 79 14.18 -6.32 10.51
C GLU A 79 13.04 -6.35 11.53
N ASP A 80 11.91 -6.96 11.15
CA ASP A 80 10.69 -7.10 11.95
C ASP A 80 10.82 -8.08 13.13
N ASP A 81 11.86 -8.93 13.18
CA ASP A 81 12.02 -9.87 14.28
C ASP A 81 12.52 -9.15 15.55
N MET A 82 11.60 -8.94 16.48
CA MET A 82 11.86 -8.27 17.75
C MET A 82 12.59 -9.16 18.76
N ALA A 83 12.72 -10.48 18.52
CA ALA A 83 13.52 -11.38 19.34
C ALA A 83 15.02 -11.29 19.02
N LEU A 84 15.40 -10.66 17.91
CA LEU A 84 16.79 -10.42 17.56
C LEU A 84 17.29 -9.09 18.16
N GLU A 85 18.43 -9.14 18.83
CA GLU A 85 19.12 -7.96 19.35
C GLU A 85 19.54 -7.01 18.21
N VAL A 86 19.46 -5.70 18.44
CA VAL A 86 19.82 -4.67 17.45
C VAL A 86 21.26 -4.82 16.96
N SER A 87 22.19 -5.12 17.89
CA SER A 87 23.60 -5.34 17.57
C SER A 87 23.84 -6.54 16.64
N PHE A 88 22.92 -7.50 16.62
CA PHE A 88 22.91 -8.60 15.67
C PHE A 88 22.21 -8.22 14.37
N LYS A 89 21.05 -7.55 14.43
CA LYS A 89 20.25 -7.17 13.26
C LYS A 89 21.00 -6.26 12.29
N VAL A 90 21.63 -5.19 12.79
CA VAL A 90 22.25 -4.17 11.94
C VAL A 90 23.31 -4.76 10.98
N PRO A 91 24.29 -5.58 11.44
CA PRO A 91 25.22 -6.26 10.52
C PRO A 91 24.54 -7.21 9.55
N GLN A 92 23.51 -7.96 9.98
CA GLN A 92 22.79 -8.88 9.09
C GLN A 92 22.07 -8.13 7.97
N LEU A 93 21.40 -7.02 8.27
CA LEU A 93 20.70 -6.22 7.26
C LEU A 93 21.67 -5.63 6.23
N ARG A 94 22.80 -5.06 6.68
CA ARG A 94 23.79 -4.46 5.76
C ARG A 94 24.43 -5.51 4.84
N SER A 95 24.71 -6.70 5.36
CA SER A 95 25.34 -7.80 4.60
C SER A 95 24.34 -8.75 3.92
N PHE A 96 23.03 -8.54 4.04
CA PHE A 96 22.03 -9.48 3.52
C PHE A 96 22.15 -9.68 2.00
N HIS A 97 22.49 -8.63 1.26
CA HIS A 97 22.73 -8.67 -0.19
C HIS A 97 23.94 -9.54 -0.60
N GLU A 98 24.82 -9.91 0.34
CA GLU A 98 25.89 -10.87 0.10
C GLU A 98 25.39 -12.30 0.35
N ARG A 99 24.48 -12.47 1.32
CA ARG A 99 23.86 -13.75 1.68
C ARG A 99 23.01 -14.34 0.56
N ILE A 100 22.46 -13.50 -0.32
CA ILE A 100 21.70 -13.98 -1.49
C ILE A 100 22.59 -14.69 -2.53
N TYR A 101 23.92 -14.72 -2.36
CA TYR A 101 24.85 -15.51 -3.16
C TYR A 101 25.32 -16.79 -2.46
N ASP A 102 24.97 -16.99 -1.19
CA ASP A 102 25.33 -18.17 -0.40
C ASP A 102 24.20 -19.21 -0.43
N ARG A 103 24.39 -20.28 -1.20
CA ARG A 103 23.43 -21.39 -1.32
C ARG A 103 23.16 -22.11 0.00
N GLY A 104 24.08 -22.02 0.96
CA GLY A 104 23.94 -22.61 2.29
C GLY A 104 23.27 -21.69 3.30
N PHE A 105 22.91 -20.46 2.92
CA PHE A 105 22.39 -19.49 3.86
C PHE A 105 21.05 -19.93 4.45
N THR A 106 21.01 -19.96 5.78
CA THR A 106 19.80 -20.19 6.56
C THR A 106 19.86 -19.32 7.81
N MET A 107 18.70 -18.91 8.33
CA MET A 107 18.62 -18.18 9.59
C MET A 107 17.37 -18.57 10.36
N ALA A 108 17.52 -18.71 11.68
CA ALA A 108 16.42 -19.01 12.58
C ALA A 108 15.78 -17.70 13.08
N CYS A 109 14.98 -17.05 12.24
CA CYS A 109 14.24 -15.83 12.59
C CYS A 109 12.82 -15.83 11.99
N GLY A 110 11.97 -14.97 12.51
CA GLY A 110 10.58 -14.79 12.11
C GLY A 110 9.62 -15.83 12.67
N TYR A 111 8.34 -15.65 12.34
CA TYR A 111 7.23 -16.46 12.85
C TYR A 111 6.49 -17.20 11.72
N LYS A 112 5.87 -18.35 12.04
CA LYS A 112 5.03 -19.13 11.12
C LYS A 112 5.74 -19.42 9.78
N HIS A 113 5.15 -18.99 8.66
CA HIS A 113 5.68 -19.21 7.31
C HIS A 113 6.99 -18.45 7.06
N TYR A 114 7.23 -17.31 7.70
CA TYR A 114 8.47 -16.56 7.57
C TYR A 114 9.67 -17.33 8.14
N LYS A 115 9.47 -18.04 9.26
CA LYS A 115 10.49 -18.94 9.81
C LYS A 115 10.89 -20.04 8.83
N ARG A 116 9.92 -20.60 8.09
CA ARG A 116 10.18 -21.60 7.05
C ARG A 116 10.95 -20.99 5.87
N LEU A 117 10.59 -19.78 5.45
CA LEU A 117 11.32 -19.04 4.41
C LEU A 117 12.79 -18.88 4.80
N MET A 118 13.07 -18.42 6.01
CA MET A 118 14.44 -18.17 6.48
C MET A 118 15.24 -19.45 6.74
N ALA A 119 14.59 -20.51 7.21
CA ALA A 119 15.22 -21.83 7.40
C ALA A 119 15.61 -22.51 6.08
N GLN A 120 14.90 -22.22 4.99
CA GLN A 120 15.14 -22.81 3.66
C GLN A 120 15.57 -21.75 2.64
N PHE A 121 16.19 -20.66 3.10
CA PHE A 121 16.49 -19.50 2.24
C PHE A 121 17.47 -19.84 1.10
N GLY A 122 18.37 -20.80 1.31
CA GLY A 122 19.24 -21.36 0.27
C GLY A 122 18.48 -21.84 -0.98
N THR A 123 17.23 -22.30 -0.85
CA THR A 123 16.38 -22.67 -2.00
C THR A 123 15.98 -21.44 -2.82
N VAL A 124 15.71 -20.30 -2.18
CA VAL A 124 15.47 -19.02 -2.88
C VAL A 124 16.75 -18.55 -3.59
N VAL A 125 17.90 -18.71 -2.94
CA VAL A 125 19.22 -18.39 -3.52
C VAL A 125 19.50 -19.23 -4.76
N ASN A 126 19.15 -20.52 -4.77
CA ASN A 126 19.33 -21.36 -5.96
C ASN A 126 18.58 -20.82 -7.18
N VAL A 127 17.32 -20.38 -7.00
CA VAL A 127 16.53 -19.77 -8.07
C VAL A 127 17.09 -18.40 -8.45
N PHE A 128 17.47 -17.57 -7.48
CA PHE A 128 18.11 -16.28 -7.73
C PHE A 128 19.33 -16.41 -8.64
N LEU A 129 20.22 -17.37 -8.35
CA LEU A 129 21.44 -17.60 -9.11
C LEU A 129 21.18 -18.20 -10.52
N SER A 130 19.98 -18.71 -10.79
CA SER A 130 19.58 -19.19 -12.11
C SER A 130 18.89 -18.12 -12.98
N LEU A 131 18.54 -16.97 -12.41
CA LEU A 131 17.99 -15.84 -13.15
C LEU A 131 19.03 -15.23 -14.09
N GLU A 132 18.58 -14.49 -15.09
CA GLU A 132 19.47 -13.72 -15.95
C GLU A 132 20.30 -12.70 -15.15
N PRO A 133 21.57 -12.44 -15.54
CA PRO A 133 22.46 -11.53 -14.79
C PRO A 133 21.89 -10.12 -14.59
N ALA A 134 21.10 -9.62 -15.54
CA ALA A 134 20.43 -8.33 -15.43
C ALA A 134 19.44 -8.29 -14.26
N HIS A 135 18.63 -9.34 -14.08
CA HIS A 135 17.71 -9.46 -12.94
C HIS A 135 18.46 -9.64 -11.62
N GLN A 136 19.52 -10.45 -11.61
CA GLN A 136 20.34 -10.64 -10.40
C GLN A 136 20.93 -9.32 -9.90
N LYS A 137 21.47 -8.50 -10.82
CA LYS A 137 22.06 -7.19 -10.49
C LYS A 137 21.04 -6.25 -9.84
N VAL A 138 19.83 -6.18 -10.38
CA VAL A 138 18.75 -5.34 -9.83
C VAL A 138 18.37 -5.80 -8.42
N ILE A 139 18.09 -7.09 -8.26
CA ILE A 139 17.69 -7.65 -6.96
C ILE A 139 18.78 -7.40 -5.91
N ALA A 140 20.05 -7.63 -6.25
CA ALA A 140 21.17 -7.43 -5.33
C ALA A 140 21.36 -5.96 -4.92
N ASP A 141 21.31 -5.02 -5.88
CA ASP A 141 21.47 -3.59 -5.56
C ASP A 141 20.33 -3.07 -4.69
N ILE A 142 19.08 -3.41 -5.02
CA ILE A 142 17.92 -3.00 -4.22
C ILE A 142 17.98 -3.61 -2.82
N THR A 143 18.31 -4.90 -2.70
CA THR A 143 18.48 -5.56 -1.39
C THR A 143 19.55 -4.86 -0.55
N ARG A 144 20.67 -4.46 -1.16
CA ARG A 144 21.75 -3.73 -0.49
C ARG A 144 21.28 -2.36 0.00
N ARG A 145 20.67 -1.56 -0.87
CA ARG A 145 20.16 -0.21 -0.55
C ARG A 145 19.09 -0.27 0.54
N MET A 146 18.15 -1.21 0.44
CA MET A 146 17.07 -1.40 1.41
C MET A 146 17.62 -1.87 2.76
N GLY A 147 18.53 -2.86 2.78
CA GLY A 147 19.14 -3.35 4.02
C GLY A 147 19.96 -2.28 4.75
N HIS A 148 20.69 -1.43 4.02
CA HIS A 148 21.35 -0.27 4.61
C HIS A 148 20.37 0.75 5.19
N GLY A 149 19.32 1.09 4.44
CA GLY A 149 18.31 2.05 4.89
C GLY A 149 17.53 1.56 6.11
N MET A 150 17.14 0.30 6.14
CA MET A 150 16.52 -0.34 7.31
C MET A 150 17.44 -0.28 8.53
N ALA A 151 18.72 -0.63 8.36
CA ALA A 151 19.70 -0.56 9.44
C ALA A 151 19.88 0.87 9.99
N ASP A 152 19.76 1.90 9.15
CA ASP A 152 19.83 3.30 9.58
C ASP A 152 18.58 3.74 10.37
N PHE A 153 17.45 3.04 10.21
CA PHE A 153 16.17 3.36 10.85
C PHE A 153 15.82 2.49 12.07
N ILE A 154 16.58 1.42 12.37
CA ILE A 154 16.31 0.56 13.54
C ILE A 154 16.31 1.35 14.86
N GLU A 155 17.26 2.28 15.04
CA GLU A 155 17.39 3.06 16.27
C GLU A 155 16.92 4.51 16.10
N LYS A 156 16.37 4.86 14.93
CA LYS A 156 15.97 6.22 14.60
C LYS A 156 14.45 6.36 14.60
N GLU A 157 13.94 7.24 15.45
CA GLU A 157 12.52 7.60 15.44
C GLU A 157 12.16 8.46 14.21
N VAL A 158 10.94 8.29 13.72
CA VAL A 158 10.40 9.08 12.60
C VAL A 158 9.84 10.41 13.14
N GLU A 159 10.66 11.44 13.08
CA GLU A 159 10.33 12.77 13.63
C GLU A 159 9.61 13.65 12.60
N ALA A 160 10.22 13.90 11.44
CA ALA A 160 9.66 14.77 10.40
C ALA A 160 8.96 14.00 9.27
N VAL A 161 8.12 14.68 8.48
CA VAL A 161 7.53 14.10 7.26
C VAL A 161 8.62 13.68 6.25
N LYS A 162 9.78 14.35 6.26
CA LYS A 162 10.95 13.97 5.45
C LYS A 162 11.56 12.65 5.90
N ASP A 163 11.65 12.40 7.22
CA ASP A 163 12.13 11.11 7.73
C ASP A 163 11.16 9.99 7.35
N TYR A 164 9.86 10.29 7.40
CA TYR A 164 8.81 9.36 6.99
C TYR A 164 8.90 9.00 5.50
N ASP A 165 9.13 10.00 4.64
CA ASP A 165 9.36 9.80 3.20
C ASP A 165 10.62 8.98 2.95
N LEU A 166 11.70 9.24 3.69
CA LEU A 166 12.96 8.53 3.56
C LEU A 166 12.85 7.07 4.02
N TYR A 167 12.16 6.82 5.14
CA TYR A 167 11.85 5.47 5.60
C TYR A 167 11.05 4.71 4.54
N CYS A 168 9.96 5.32 4.04
CA CYS A 168 9.14 4.74 2.98
C CYS A 168 9.91 4.55 1.66
N HIS A 169 10.88 5.41 1.35
CA HIS A 169 11.78 5.23 0.22
C HIS A 169 12.57 3.92 0.37
N TYR A 170 13.20 3.71 1.52
CA TYR A 170 14.00 2.52 1.74
C TYR A 170 13.19 1.23 1.68
N VAL A 171 12.05 1.16 2.37
CA VAL A 171 11.31 -0.11 2.51
C VAL A 171 10.31 -0.39 1.39
N ALA A 172 9.95 0.60 0.56
CA ALA A 172 8.95 0.43 -0.50
C ALA A 172 9.25 1.20 -1.79
N GLY A 173 9.80 2.41 -1.70
CA GLY A 173 10.21 3.19 -2.86
C GLY A 173 11.25 2.47 -3.72
N LEU A 174 12.27 1.91 -3.08
CA LEU A 174 13.28 1.05 -3.72
C LEU A 174 12.68 -0.20 -4.36
N VAL A 175 11.60 -0.75 -3.79
CA VAL A 175 10.88 -1.87 -4.41
C VAL A 175 10.22 -1.43 -5.71
N GLY A 176 9.62 -0.24 -5.74
CA GLY A 176 9.10 0.38 -6.96
C GLY A 176 10.19 0.51 -8.02
N ILE A 177 11.33 1.09 -7.66
CA ILE A 177 12.49 1.27 -8.56
C ILE A 177 13.00 -0.07 -9.09
N GLY A 178 13.18 -1.06 -8.21
CA GLY A 178 13.61 -2.41 -8.60
C GLY A 178 12.65 -3.08 -9.57
N LEU A 179 11.34 -2.99 -9.31
CA LEU A 179 10.32 -3.51 -10.23
C LEU A 179 10.40 -2.82 -11.60
N SER A 180 10.54 -1.50 -11.65
CA SER A 180 10.71 -0.74 -12.89
C SER A 180 11.93 -1.21 -13.70
N GLN A 181 13.06 -1.43 -13.02
CA GLN A 181 14.28 -1.95 -13.63
C GLN A 181 14.11 -3.39 -14.13
N LEU A 182 13.41 -4.26 -13.38
CA LEU A 182 13.07 -5.61 -13.83
C LEU A 182 12.15 -5.61 -15.06
N PHE A 183 11.15 -4.71 -15.11
CA PHE A 183 10.28 -4.57 -16.28
C PHE A 183 11.08 -4.18 -17.53
N ALA A 184 11.96 -3.19 -17.41
CA ALA A 184 12.84 -2.75 -18.48
C ALA A 184 13.81 -3.87 -18.90
N ALA A 185 14.44 -4.55 -17.94
CA ALA A 185 15.38 -5.65 -18.20
C ALA A 185 14.72 -6.85 -18.91
N SER A 186 13.43 -7.12 -18.62
CA SER A 186 12.67 -8.18 -19.28
C SER A 186 12.32 -7.89 -20.74
N GLY A 187 12.49 -6.64 -21.20
CA GLY A 187 12.10 -6.19 -22.54
C GLY A 187 10.60 -6.00 -22.74
N LEU A 188 9.77 -6.18 -21.71
CA LEU A 188 8.32 -5.97 -21.78
C LEU A 188 7.93 -4.49 -21.72
N GLU A 189 8.76 -3.65 -21.12
CA GLU A 189 8.56 -2.20 -21.03
C GLU A 189 9.77 -1.46 -21.60
N SER A 190 9.60 -0.17 -21.89
CA SER A 190 10.71 0.64 -22.44
C SER A 190 11.84 0.81 -21.42
N PRO A 191 13.10 0.92 -21.87
CA PRO A 191 14.24 1.20 -20.98
C PRO A 191 14.07 2.47 -20.13
N SER A 192 13.30 3.45 -20.63
CA SER A 192 12.98 4.67 -19.89
C SER A 192 12.31 4.38 -18.55
N ILE A 193 11.39 3.42 -18.47
CA ILE A 193 10.71 3.05 -17.21
C ILE A 193 11.72 2.67 -16.13
N GLY A 194 12.77 1.93 -16.48
CA GLY A 194 13.81 1.53 -15.53
C GLY A 194 14.67 2.67 -15.00
N SER A 195 14.63 3.85 -15.64
CA SER A 195 15.38 5.05 -15.24
C SER A 195 14.50 6.10 -14.52
N GLU A 196 13.17 5.93 -14.51
CA GLU A 196 12.20 6.84 -13.87
C GLU A 196 12.11 6.59 -12.35
N GLU A 197 13.23 6.76 -11.63
CA GLU A 197 13.30 6.43 -10.20
C GLU A 197 12.34 7.25 -9.34
N ASP A 198 12.13 8.54 -9.65
CA ASP A 198 11.28 9.43 -8.86
C ASP A 198 9.81 9.00 -8.89
N LEU A 199 9.28 8.70 -10.08
CA LEU A 199 7.91 8.23 -10.24
C LEU A 199 7.72 6.82 -9.67
N ALA A 200 8.71 5.93 -9.86
CA ALA A 200 8.71 4.60 -9.28
C ALA A 200 8.74 4.64 -7.74
N ASN A 201 9.49 5.58 -7.15
CA ASN A 201 9.53 5.80 -5.72
C ASN A 201 8.14 6.18 -5.18
N HIS A 202 7.43 7.09 -5.85
CA HIS A 202 6.07 7.47 -5.46
C HIS A 202 5.07 6.30 -5.47
N MET A 203 5.21 5.36 -6.41
CA MET A 203 4.41 4.13 -6.43
C MET A 203 4.60 3.32 -5.14
N GLY A 204 5.83 3.19 -4.66
CA GLY A 204 6.15 2.52 -3.40
C GLY A 204 5.65 3.28 -2.17
N LEU A 205 5.92 4.58 -2.09
CA LEU A 205 5.48 5.44 -0.98
C LEU A 205 3.97 5.40 -0.80
N PHE A 206 3.17 5.47 -1.87
CA PHE A 206 1.71 5.44 -1.75
C PHE A 206 1.20 4.14 -1.11
N LEU A 207 1.77 2.99 -1.50
CA LEU A 207 1.40 1.68 -0.93
C LEU A 207 1.83 1.58 0.54
N GLN A 208 3.07 1.98 0.85
CA GLN A 208 3.62 1.85 2.19
C GLN A 208 2.90 2.74 3.19
N LYS A 209 2.67 4.01 2.84
CA LYS A 209 1.92 4.94 3.69
C LYS A 209 0.50 4.45 3.93
N THR A 210 -0.13 3.86 2.92
CA THR A 210 -1.47 3.29 3.08
C THR A 210 -1.48 2.14 4.08
N ASN A 211 -0.47 1.27 4.08
CA ASN A 211 -0.37 0.19 5.07
C ASN A 211 -0.10 0.74 6.47
N ILE A 212 0.89 1.64 6.62
CA ILE A 212 1.22 2.29 7.91
C ILE A 212 0.00 3.02 8.52
N ILE A 213 -0.83 3.65 7.70
CA ILE A 213 -2.06 4.30 8.15
C ILE A 213 -3.08 3.28 8.65
N ARG A 214 -3.25 2.20 7.90
CA ARG A 214 -4.27 1.17 8.15
C ARG A 214 -3.92 0.31 9.35
N ASP A 215 -2.64 -0.02 9.52
CA ASP A 215 -2.14 -1.02 10.46
C ASP A 215 -1.66 -0.39 11.79
N TYR A 216 -1.97 0.89 12.03
CA TYR A 216 -1.64 1.65 13.26
C TYR A 216 -1.80 0.83 14.56
N LEU A 217 -2.93 0.14 14.73
CA LEU A 217 -3.22 -0.57 15.97
C LEU A 217 -2.39 -1.85 16.12
N GLU A 218 -2.05 -2.50 15.01
CA GLU A 218 -1.15 -3.67 14.98
C GLU A 218 0.27 -3.23 15.35
N ASP A 219 0.75 -2.16 14.73
CA ASP A 219 2.10 -1.62 14.97
C ASP A 219 2.29 -1.15 16.43
N ILE A 220 1.34 -0.39 16.97
CA ILE A 220 1.44 0.21 18.31
C ILE A 220 1.20 -0.80 19.46
N MET A 221 0.68 -2.00 19.15
CA MET A 221 0.43 -3.07 20.10
C MET A 221 1.45 -4.21 19.98
N GLU A 222 2.45 -4.06 19.10
CA GLU A 222 3.51 -5.05 18.97
C GLU A 222 4.29 -5.20 20.28
N GLU A 223 4.65 -6.44 20.62
CA GLU A 223 5.46 -6.76 21.79
C GLU A 223 6.85 -7.28 21.36
N PRO A 224 7.93 -6.97 22.08
CA PRO A 224 7.98 -6.33 23.40
C PRO A 224 7.92 -4.78 23.37
N ALA A 225 8.00 -4.16 22.19
CA ALA A 225 7.98 -2.70 22.05
C ALA A 225 7.12 -2.28 20.84
N PRO A 226 6.41 -1.14 20.93
CA PRO A 226 5.57 -0.65 19.85
C PRO A 226 6.41 -0.20 18.65
N ARG A 227 5.88 -0.43 17.44
CA ARG A 227 6.44 0.12 16.20
C ARG A 227 5.78 1.47 15.91
N MET A 228 6.57 2.53 15.79
CA MET A 228 6.08 3.90 15.64
C MET A 228 6.51 4.53 14.32
N PHE A 229 5.68 4.38 13.29
CA PHE A 229 5.99 4.88 11.95
C PHE A 229 5.34 6.23 11.62
N TRP A 230 4.35 6.67 12.38
CA TRP A 230 3.70 7.96 12.14
C TRP A 230 4.64 9.09 12.55
N PRO A 231 4.88 10.12 11.71
CA PRO A 231 5.84 11.18 12.01
C PRO A 231 5.33 12.08 13.14
N ARG A 232 6.21 12.40 14.10
CA ARG A 232 5.90 13.30 15.23
C ARG A 232 5.43 14.67 14.79
N GLU A 233 5.97 15.18 13.69
CA GLU A 233 5.54 16.44 13.08
C GLU A 233 4.02 16.46 12.78
N ILE A 234 3.42 15.31 12.48
CA ILE A 234 1.97 15.18 12.27
C ILE A 234 1.26 14.85 13.58
N TRP A 235 1.58 13.72 14.23
CA TRP A 235 0.78 13.25 15.37
C TRP A 235 0.92 14.13 16.61
N GLY A 236 2.07 14.79 16.80
CA GLY A 236 2.32 15.71 17.91
C GLY A 236 1.42 16.95 17.90
N ARG A 237 0.73 17.22 16.78
CA ARG A 237 -0.29 18.29 16.69
C ARG A 237 -1.63 17.91 17.32
N TYR A 238 -1.87 16.61 17.54
CA TYR A 238 -3.17 16.08 17.96
C TYR A 238 -3.14 15.37 19.31
N GLY A 239 -1.96 15.01 19.83
CA GLY A 239 -1.81 14.35 21.12
C GLY A 239 -0.38 14.38 21.66
N PRO A 240 -0.20 14.08 22.96
CA PRO A 240 1.10 14.09 23.62
C PRO A 240 2.01 12.91 23.25
N SER A 241 1.42 11.77 22.84
CA SER A 241 2.14 10.58 22.38
C SER A 241 1.32 9.87 21.31
N LEU A 242 1.96 9.02 20.49
CA LEU A 242 1.25 8.25 19.47
C LEU A 242 0.27 7.24 20.09
N GLU A 243 0.70 6.57 21.16
CA GLU A 243 -0.10 5.61 21.95
C GLU A 243 -1.39 6.21 22.51
N HIS A 244 -1.44 7.53 22.70
CA HIS A 244 -2.61 8.25 23.19
C HIS A 244 -3.87 7.99 22.35
N PHE A 245 -3.71 7.69 21.07
CA PHE A 245 -4.84 7.43 20.16
C PHE A 245 -5.48 6.04 20.33
N LYS A 246 -4.90 5.16 21.17
CA LYS A 246 -5.48 3.86 21.52
C LYS A 246 -6.72 4.02 22.41
N ASP A 247 -6.74 5.06 23.25
CA ASP A 247 -7.83 5.31 24.19
C ASP A 247 -9.08 5.84 23.46
N PRO A 248 -10.26 5.19 23.61
CA PRO A 248 -11.52 5.66 23.04
C PRO A 248 -11.89 7.11 23.37
N VAL A 249 -11.45 7.66 24.52
CA VAL A 249 -11.72 9.05 24.90
C VAL A 249 -11.08 10.04 23.92
N ASN A 250 -9.95 9.68 23.30
CA ASN A 250 -9.18 10.54 22.40
C ASN A 250 -9.54 10.34 20.92
N ARG A 251 -10.63 9.61 20.64
CA ARG A 251 -11.06 9.23 19.28
C ARG A 251 -11.16 10.41 18.32
N LYS A 252 -11.64 11.55 18.80
CA LYS A 252 -11.85 12.73 17.96
C LYS A 252 -10.51 13.25 17.42
N GLN A 253 -9.52 13.39 18.29
CA GLN A 253 -8.17 13.83 17.94
C GLN A 253 -7.45 12.78 17.08
N ALA A 254 -7.59 11.51 17.44
CA ALA A 254 -7.06 10.39 16.67
C ALA A 254 -7.57 10.42 15.21
N VAL A 255 -8.88 10.58 15.00
CA VAL A 255 -9.47 10.67 13.66
C VAL A 255 -9.02 11.92 12.90
N GLN A 256 -8.79 13.05 13.58
CA GLN A 256 -8.22 14.24 12.94
C GLN A 256 -6.78 14.00 12.47
N CYS A 257 -5.96 13.33 13.29
CA CYS A 257 -4.61 12.91 12.92
C CYS A 257 -4.63 11.93 11.74
N LEU A 258 -5.53 10.94 11.76
CA LEU A 258 -5.74 9.99 10.66
C LEU A 258 -6.06 10.70 9.35
N ASN A 259 -6.94 11.70 9.38
CA ASN A 259 -7.27 12.46 8.18
C ASN A 259 -6.04 13.20 7.62
N HIS A 260 -5.19 13.75 8.48
CA HIS A 260 -3.92 14.37 8.06
C HIS A 260 -3.00 13.34 7.41
N MET A 261 -2.80 12.17 8.02
CA MET A 261 -1.98 11.09 7.44
C MET A 261 -2.51 10.64 6.07
N VAL A 262 -3.83 10.46 5.93
CA VAL A 262 -4.46 10.12 4.64
C VAL A 262 -4.22 11.23 3.61
N THR A 263 -4.35 12.50 3.98
CA THR A 263 -4.05 13.63 3.09
C THR A 263 -2.60 13.65 2.65
N ASP A 264 -1.64 13.36 3.54
CA ASP A 264 -0.23 13.22 3.17
C ASP A 264 -0.03 12.09 2.16
N ALA A 265 -0.60 10.90 2.38
CA ALA A 265 -0.49 9.79 1.44
C ALA A 265 -1.07 10.12 0.05
N LEU A 266 -2.21 10.83 -0.01
CA LEU A 266 -2.88 11.19 -1.26
C LEU A 266 -2.03 12.09 -2.18
N ARG A 267 -1.00 12.79 -1.67
CA ARG A 267 -0.11 13.61 -2.50
C ARG A 267 0.68 12.80 -3.54
N HIS A 268 0.85 11.50 -3.31
CA HIS A 268 1.59 10.61 -4.21
C HIS A 268 0.74 10.15 -5.41
N LEU A 269 -0.59 10.21 -5.29
CA LEU A 269 -1.51 9.67 -6.29
C LEU A 269 -1.31 10.23 -7.71
N PRO A 270 -1.12 11.55 -7.93
CA PRO A 270 -0.85 12.08 -9.26
C PRO A 270 0.41 11.48 -9.91
N TYR A 271 1.47 11.26 -9.14
CA TYR A 271 2.71 10.65 -9.61
C TYR A 271 2.52 9.16 -9.95
N CYS A 272 1.74 8.43 -9.14
CA CYS A 272 1.37 7.05 -9.46
C CYS A 272 0.63 6.96 -10.81
N LEU A 273 -0.28 7.90 -11.09
CA LEU A 273 -0.99 7.96 -12.37
C LEU A 273 -0.05 8.29 -13.54
N GLN A 274 0.90 9.22 -13.35
CA GLN A 274 1.92 9.55 -14.35
C GLN A 274 2.83 8.34 -14.66
N TYR A 275 3.24 7.59 -13.63
CA TYR A 275 4.00 6.36 -13.82
C TYR A 275 3.21 5.33 -14.64
N MET A 276 1.99 5.00 -14.20
CA MET A 276 1.18 3.96 -14.84
C MET A 276 0.76 4.30 -16.27
N LYS A 277 0.67 5.60 -16.61
CA LYS A 277 0.39 6.06 -17.99
C LYS A 277 1.50 5.64 -18.97
N GLN A 278 2.72 5.40 -18.50
CA GLN A 278 3.86 5.05 -19.35
C GLN A 278 3.96 3.54 -19.63
N LEU A 279 3.24 2.71 -18.87
CA LEU A 279 3.27 1.24 -19.01
C LEU A 279 2.49 0.80 -20.26
N LYS A 280 3.10 -0.08 -21.05
CA LYS A 280 2.54 -0.56 -22.33
C LYS A 280 2.04 -2.00 -22.22
N HIS A 281 2.72 -2.84 -21.46
CA HIS A 281 2.37 -4.26 -21.36
C HIS A 281 1.23 -4.46 -20.37
N VAL A 282 0.09 -4.96 -20.84
CA VAL A 282 -1.16 -5.08 -20.05
C VAL A 282 -0.98 -5.85 -18.73
N LEU A 283 -0.18 -6.90 -18.70
CA LEU A 283 0.04 -7.67 -17.46
C LEU A 283 0.94 -6.92 -16.46
N VAL A 284 1.89 -6.11 -16.95
CA VAL A 284 2.75 -5.26 -16.11
C VAL A 284 1.92 -4.08 -15.58
N PHE A 285 1.10 -3.47 -16.44
CA PHE A 285 0.12 -2.46 -16.05
C PHE A 285 -0.79 -2.98 -14.94
N ARG A 286 -1.43 -4.15 -15.13
CA ARG A 286 -2.31 -4.77 -14.14
C ARG A 286 -1.60 -5.06 -12.82
N PHE A 287 -0.38 -5.59 -12.89
CA PHE A 287 0.45 -5.83 -11.72
C PHE A 287 0.72 -4.56 -10.91
N CYS A 288 0.96 -3.42 -11.58
CA CYS A 288 1.17 -2.13 -10.91
C CYS A 288 -0.14 -1.49 -10.45
N ALA A 289 -1.20 -1.54 -11.27
CA ALA A 289 -2.44 -0.80 -11.07
C ALA A 289 -3.33 -1.38 -9.96
N ILE A 290 -3.44 -2.71 -9.88
CA ILE A 290 -4.32 -3.37 -8.90
C ILE A 290 -3.93 -2.98 -7.46
N PRO A 291 -2.66 -3.08 -7.01
CA PRO A 291 -2.26 -2.63 -5.68
C PRO A 291 -2.57 -1.15 -5.42
N GLN A 292 -2.39 -0.27 -6.40
CA GLN A 292 -2.63 1.17 -6.27
C GLN A 292 -4.12 1.48 -6.09
N ILE A 293 -4.99 0.82 -6.85
CA ILE A 293 -6.45 0.91 -6.67
C ILE A 293 -6.84 0.43 -5.26
N MET A 294 -6.28 -0.69 -4.83
CA MET A 294 -6.53 -1.27 -3.52
C MET A 294 -6.09 -0.35 -2.37
N ALA A 295 -4.97 0.35 -2.56
CA ALA A 295 -4.49 1.34 -1.62
C ALA A 295 -5.43 2.56 -1.54
N ALA A 296 -5.84 3.14 -2.68
CA ALA A 296 -6.79 4.25 -2.67
C ALA A 296 -8.15 3.87 -2.06
N GLY A 297 -8.66 2.66 -2.35
CA GLY A 297 -9.89 2.17 -1.72
C GLY A 297 -9.73 1.94 -0.21
N THR A 298 -8.56 1.49 0.24
CA THR A 298 -8.23 1.41 1.67
C THR A 298 -8.22 2.78 2.33
N LEU A 299 -7.53 3.77 1.75
CA LEU A 299 -7.49 5.14 2.27
C LEU A 299 -8.89 5.74 2.32
N ALA A 300 -9.72 5.49 1.30
CA ALA A 300 -11.12 5.91 1.30
C ALA A 300 -11.93 5.31 2.44
N LEU A 301 -11.67 4.06 2.83
CA LEU A 301 -12.31 3.42 3.98
C LEU A 301 -11.75 3.90 5.33
N CYS A 302 -10.47 4.24 5.40
CA CYS A 302 -9.80 4.74 6.62
C CYS A 302 -10.18 6.19 6.92
N TYR A 303 -10.36 7.03 5.90
CA TYR A 303 -10.64 8.45 6.11
C TYR A 303 -11.90 8.67 6.95
N ASN A 304 -11.77 9.53 7.95
CA ASN A 304 -12.77 9.89 8.94
C ASN A 304 -13.40 8.67 9.66
N ASN A 305 -12.66 7.58 9.81
CA ASN A 305 -13.15 6.33 10.37
C ASN A 305 -12.48 6.01 11.71
N GLY A 306 -13.25 6.14 12.79
CA GLY A 306 -12.80 5.77 14.13
C GLY A 306 -12.33 4.32 14.25
N LYS A 307 -12.82 3.39 13.41
CA LYS A 307 -12.46 1.97 13.52
C LYS A 307 -10.99 1.65 13.27
N VAL A 308 -10.19 2.58 12.73
CA VAL A 308 -8.74 2.38 12.58
C VAL A 308 -8.05 2.18 13.93
N PHE A 309 -8.57 2.79 15.01
CA PHE A 309 -8.04 2.62 16.37
C PHE A 309 -8.99 1.80 17.28
N GLU A 310 -9.94 1.05 16.71
CA GLU A 310 -10.84 0.14 17.43
C GLU A 310 -10.81 -1.23 16.76
N GLY A 311 -10.20 -2.22 17.41
CA GLY A 311 -10.25 -3.59 16.93
C GLY A 311 -9.52 -4.56 17.85
N GLU A 312 -9.94 -5.82 17.82
CA GLU A 312 -9.03 -6.96 18.04
C GLU A 312 -7.87 -6.85 17.02
N MET A 313 -6.73 -7.52 17.25
CA MET A 313 -5.43 -7.48 16.53
C MET A 313 -5.41 -7.59 14.98
N VAL A 314 -6.51 -7.33 14.26
CA VAL A 314 -6.57 -7.22 12.80
C VAL A 314 -7.49 -6.06 12.41
N CYS A 315 -6.93 -4.96 11.90
CA CYS A 315 -7.73 -3.83 11.40
C CYS A 315 -8.74 -4.27 10.32
N VAL A 316 -10.03 -4.11 10.63
CA VAL A 316 -11.20 -4.50 9.80
C VAL A 316 -11.40 -3.56 8.59
N VAL A 317 -10.58 -2.51 8.47
CA VAL A 317 -10.68 -1.51 7.39
C VAL A 317 -9.91 -1.98 6.15
N LYS A 318 -10.42 -3.05 5.52
CA LYS A 318 -9.92 -3.57 4.25
C LYS A 318 -11.04 -3.58 3.22
N MET A 319 -10.69 -3.40 1.96
CA MET A 319 -11.64 -3.60 0.87
C MET A 319 -12.21 -5.02 0.93
N ARG A 320 -13.52 -5.15 0.69
CA ARG A 320 -14.19 -6.45 0.67
C ARG A 320 -13.59 -7.32 -0.43
N ARG A 321 -13.57 -8.64 -0.21
CA ARG A 321 -13.02 -9.59 -1.18
C ARG A 321 -13.75 -9.52 -2.53
N GLY A 322 -15.05 -9.26 -2.54
CA GLY A 322 -15.82 -9.16 -3.77
C GLY A 322 -15.50 -7.89 -4.57
N GLN A 323 -15.37 -6.75 -3.89
CA GLN A 323 -14.88 -5.53 -4.51
C GLN A 323 -13.44 -5.67 -5.04
N THR A 324 -12.57 -6.35 -4.29
CA THR A 324 -11.21 -6.72 -4.74
C THR A 324 -11.29 -7.55 -6.03
N ALA A 325 -12.13 -8.57 -6.06
CA ALA A 325 -12.30 -9.43 -7.23
C ALA A 325 -12.79 -8.64 -8.46
N LYS A 326 -13.68 -7.65 -8.28
CA LYS A 326 -14.08 -6.75 -9.36
C LYS A 326 -12.92 -5.91 -9.88
N VAL A 327 -12.05 -5.39 -9.02
CA VAL A 327 -10.84 -4.66 -9.45
C VAL A 327 -9.96 -5.57 -10.31
N PHE A 328 -9.70 -6.80 -9.84
CA PHE A 328 -8.93 -7.79 -10.59
C PHE A 328 -9.52 -8.12 -11.97
N GLU A 329 -10.83 -8.16 -12.07
CA GLU A 329 -11.54 -8.48 -13.32
C GLU A 329 -11.58 -7.31 -14.30
N THR A 330 -11.78 -6.09 -13.81
CA THR A 330 -12.06 -4.92 -14.65
C THR A 330 -10.83 -4.08 -14.98
N CYS A 331 -9.83 -4.03 -14.10
CA CYS A 331 -8.64 -3.19 -14.32
C CYS A 331 -7.80 -3.71 -15.48
N ASN A 332 -7.94 -3.13 -16.68
CA ASN A 332 -7.19 -3.54 -17.88
C ASN A 332 -6.43 -2.39 -18.55
N ASP A 333 -6.88 -1.14 -18.35
CA ASP A 333 -6.28 0.04 -18.94
C ASP A 333 -6.42 1.28 -18.02
N MET A 334 -5.89 2.42 -18.49
CA MET A 334 -5.95 3.70 -17.77
C MET A 334 -7.38 4.20 -17.56
N GLY A 335 -8.33 3.91 -18.46
CA GLY A 335 -9.73 4.30 -18.32
C GLY A 335 -10.40 3.56 -17.16
N ASP A 336 -10.19 2.25 -17.05
CA ASP A 336 -10.62 1.44 -15.90
C ASP A 336 -9.97 1.93 -14.60
N LEU A 337 -8.67 2.23 -14.64
CA LEU A 337 -7.93 2.78 -13.50
C LEU A 337 -8.55 4.09 -13.00
N TYR A 338 -8.81 5.04 -13.90
CA TYR A 338 -9.43 6.32 -13.54
C TYR A 338 -10.84 6.13 -12.97
N ARG A 339 -11.66 5.23 -13.55
CA ARG A 339 -13.00 4.92 -13.01
C ARG A 339 -12.93 4.46 -11.56
N TRP A 340 -11.97 3.59 -11.23
CA TRP A 340 -11.78 3.13 -9.85
C TRP A 340 -11.29 4.24 -8.92
N PHE A 341 -10.30 5.03 -9.33
CA PHE A 341 -9.82 6.13 -8.50
C PHE A 341 -10.89 7.21 -8.27
N ILE A 342 -11.61 7.63 -9.31
CA ILE A 342 -12.70 8.61 -9.19
C ILE A 342 -13.73 8.11 -8.18
N ARG A 343 -14.16 6.85 -8.28
CA ARG A 343 -15.10 6.25 -7.31
C ARG A 343 -14.63 6.36 -5.87
N PHE A 344 -13.35 6.10 -5.60
CA PHE A 344 -12.80 6.17 -4.24
C PHE A 344 -12.57 7.61 -3.76
N LEU A 345 -12.16 8.52 -4.65
CA LEU A 345 -12.02 9.94 -4.36
C LEU A 345 -13.38 10.61 -4.10
N GLU A 346 -14.44 10.21 -4.81
CA GLU A 346 -15.81 10.64 -4.52
C GLU A 346 -16.28 10.13 -3.15
N MET A 347 -15.98 8.88 -2.82
CA MET A 347 -16.24 8.33 -1.48
C MET A 347 -15.50 9.10 -0.39
N LEU A 348 -14.24 9.48 -0.62
CA LEU A 348 -13.48 10.35 0.29
C LEU A 348 -14.15 11.71 0.45
N LYS A 349 -14.51 12.34 -0.67
CA LYS A 349 -15.12 13.67 -0.73
C LYS A 349 -16.42 13.75 0.09
N THR A 350 -17.27 12.73 0.05
CA THR A 350 -18.53 12.71 0.83
C THR A 350 -18.31 12.68 2.35
N LYS A 351 -17.13 12.27 2.81
CA LYS A 351 -16.76 12.20 4.23
C LYS A 351 -16.07 13.46 4.74
N VAL A 352 -15.68 14.38 3.86
CA VAL A 352 -15.09 15.66 4.24
C VAL A 352 -16.21 16.55 4.80
N SER A 353 -16.19 16.80 6.10
CA SER A 353 -17.14 17.71 6.72
C SER A 353 -16.85 19.15 6.31
N VAL A 354 -17.78 19.77 5.58
CA VAL A 354 -17.74 21.22 5.33
C VAL A 354 -18.20 21.91 6.61
N SER A 355 -17.26 22.37 7.45
CA SER A 355 -17.62 23.23 8.58
C SER A 355 -17.90 24.64 8.05
N PRO A 356 -19.11 25.21 8.26
CA PRO A 356 -19.43 26.56 7.80
C PRO A 356 -18.71 27.68 8.57
N ARG A 357 -17.86 27.35 9.56
CA ARG A 357 -17.12 28.32 10.39
C ARG A 357 -15.62 28.39 10.10
N CYS A 358 -15.10 27.59 9.18
CA CYS A 358 -13.69 27.65 8.81
C CYS A 358 -13.57 28.18 7.37
N GLY A 359 -13.22 29.46 7.23
CA GLY A 359 -12.82 30.07 5.96
C GLY A 359 -11.52 29.48 5.38
N TYR A 360 -10.95 28.45 6.01
CA TYR A 360 -9.93 27.60 5.42
C TYR A 360 -10.59 26.32 4.91
N LEU A 361 -11.17 26.41 3.72
CA LEU A 361 -11.33 25.23 2.88
C LEU A 361 -9.92 24.67 2.65
N ALA A 362 -9.70 23.44 3.13
CA ALA A 362 -8.68 22.57 2.58
C ALA A 362 -9.07 22.30 1.12
N ALA A 363 -8.69 23.23 0.24
CA ALA A 363 -8.57 22.91 -1.16
C ALA A 363 -7.55 21.77 -1.22
N VAL A 364 -7.97 20.62 -1.72
CA VAL A 364 -7.05 19.76 -2.45
C VAL A 364 -6.66 20.59 -3.68
N ALA A 365 -5.69 21.48 -3.50
CA ALA A 365 -4.99 22.09 -4.60
C ALA A 365 -4.19 20.95 -5.22
N LEU A 366 -4.74 20.35 -6.29
CA LEU A 366 -3.88 19.71 -7.26
C LEU A 366 -2.83 20.77 -7.65
N PRO A 367 -1.53 20.49 -7.53
CA PRO A 367 -0.53 21.50 -7.83
C PRO A 367 -0.75 21.99 -9.26
N ALA A 368 -0.83 23.32 -9.41
CA ALA A 368 -0.76 23.95 -10.72
C ALA A 368 0.53 23.48 -11.42
N PRO A 369 0.55 23.35 -12.77
CA PRO A 369 1.76 23.01 -13.49
C PRO A 369 2.81 24.10 -13.21
N PHE A 370 3.89 23.75 -12.53
CA PHE A 370 5.04 24.63 -12.36
C PHE A 370 5.93 24.58 -13.60
N PRO A 371 6.59 25.71 -13.94
CA PRO A 371 7.30 25.87 -15.19
C PRO A 371 8.55 24.98 -15.21
N LEU A 372 8.85 24.46 -16.40
CA LEU A 372 10.10 23.78 -16.69
C LEU A 372 11.29 24.64 -16.20
N PRO A 373 12.32 24.06 -15.56
CA PRO A 373 13.49 24.81 -15.17
C PRO A 373 14.14 25.40 -16.43
N SER A 374 14.16 26.73 -16.48
CA SER A 374 15.02 27.48 -17.39
C SER A 374 16.47 27.25 -16.99
N GLY A 375 17.32 27.13 -18.01
CA GLY A 375 18.71 26.68 -17.95
C GLY A 375 19.54 27.14 -16.76
N GLY A 376 20.15 26.15 -16.09
CA GLY A 376 21.38 26.28 -15.31
C GLY A 376 22.30 25.14 -15.74
N GLY A 377 23.42 25.52 -16.37
CA GLY A 377 24.20 24.66 -17.26
C GLY A 377 24.88 23.44 -16.64
N TRP A 378 24.94 22.38 -17.44
CA TRP A 378 26.04 21.44 -17.46
C TRP A 378 26.63 21.51 -18.88
N GLU A 379 27.78 22.16 -19.00
CA GLU A 379 28.58 22.19 -20.23
C GLU A 379 29.16 20.80 -20.49
N GLY A 380 29.03 20.31 -21.73
CA GLY A 380 29.89 19.22 -22.21
C GLY A 380 29.23 18.13 -23.04
N ALA A 381 28.58 18.48 -24.16
CA ALA A 381 28.69 17.76 -25.45
C ALA A 381 27.76 18.40 -26.49
N ARG A 382 28.34 18.86 -27.61
CA ARG A 382 27.59 19.40 -28.76
C ARG A 382 26.96 18.26 -29.60
N PRO A 383 25.90 18.58 -30.37
CA PRO A 383 25.00 17.60 -30.96
C PRO A 383 25.42 17.15 -32.36
N TRP A 384 24.94 15.97 -32.76
CA TRP A 384 24.86 15.57 -34.16
C TRP A 384 23.38 15.44 -34.56
N ALA A 385 22.97 16.22 -35.55
CA ALA A 385 21.73 16.07 -36.32
C ALA A 385 22.16 15.92 -37.79
N PRO A 386 21.45 15.11 -38.59
CA PRO A 386 20.34 15.61 -39.43
C PRO A 386 19.15 14.62 -39.42
N GLY A 387 17.90 14.90 -39.77
CA GLY A 387 17.28 15.92 -40.61
C GLY A 387 16.23 15.22 -41.49
N GLY A 388 14.99 15.72 -41.52
CA GLY A 388 14.02 15.43 -42.59
C GLY A 388 12.68 14.77 -42.17
N PRO A 389 11.59 15.02 -42.94
CA PRO A 389 10.30 15.40 -42.36
C PRO A 389 9.11 14.50 -42.75
N GLY A 390 8.02 14.60 -42.00
CA GLY A 390 6.67 14.34 -42.52
C GLY A 390 5.91 13.20 -41.83
N GLY A 391 4.85 13.57 -41.10
CA GLY A 391 3.84 12.65 -40.61
C GLY A 391 3.00 13.30 -39.52
N GLY A 392 1.82 13.81 -39.88
CA GLY A 392 0.98 14.69 -39.06
C GLY A 392 0.60 14.10 -37.69
N GLU A 393 0.84 14.92 -36.66
CA GLU A 393 0.39 14.68 -35.30
C GLU A 393 -1.00 15.36 -35.12
N VAL A 394 -1.97 14.59 -34.65
CA VAL A 394 -3.30 15.11 -34.27
C VAL A 394 -3.13 15.77 -32.91
N ASP A 395 -3.18 17.10 -32.91
CA ASP A 395 -3.07 17.97 -31.75
C ASP A 395 -4.31 17.79 -30.84
N TRP A 396 -4.13 17.07 -29.73
CA TRP A 396 -5.08 17.10 -28.62
C TRP A 396 -4.65 18.20 -27.65
N GLY A 397 -5.14 19.42 -27.92
CA GLY A 397 -4.92 20.56 -27.05
C GLY A 397 -5.37 20.31 -25.59
N PRO A 398 -4.81 21.04 -24.61
CA PRO A 398 -5.08 20.81 -23.19
C PRO A 398 -6.54 21.05 -22.81
N MET A 399 -7.20 20.03 -22.25
CA MET A 399 -8.48 20.20 -21.58
C MET A 399 -8.28 20.96 -20.27
N HIS A 400 -8.62 22.25 -20.27
CA HIS A 400 -8.71 23.07 -19.07
C HIS A 400 -10.05 22.87 -18.36
N LEU A 401 -10.02 22.45 -17.10
CA LEU A 401 -11.18 22.52 -16.21
C LEU A 401 -11.07 23.81 -15.39
N SER A 402 -11.71 24.89 -15.85
CA SER A 402 -11.82 26.15 -15.10
C SER A 402 -13.14 26.17 -14.33
N VAL A 403 -13.07 26.30 -13.00
CA VAL A 403 -14.24 26.62 -12.16
C VAL A 403 -14.14 28.09 -11.78
N SER A 404 -14.91 28.95 -12.45
CA SER A 404 -15.05 30.36 -12.07
C SER A 404 -16.02 30.50 -10.91
N VAL A 405 -15.61 31.22 -9.86
CA VAL A 405 -16.50 31.65 -8.77
C VAL A 405 -16.77 33.15 -8.95
N CYS A 406 -18.05 33.50 -9.15
CA CYS A 406 -18.52 34.88 -9.12
C CYS A 406 -18.41 35.43 -7.70
N LEU A 407 -17.60 36.47 -7.49
CA LEU A 407 -17.59 37.26 -6.26
C LEU A 407 -18.73 38.29 -6.31
N GLY A 408 -19.89 37.92 -5.76
CA GLY A 408 -20.96 38.84 -5.41
C GLY A 408 -20.94 39.10 -3.90
N GLY A 409 -20.52 40.29 -3.49
CA GLY A 409 -20.37 40.65 -2.07
C GLY A 409 -21.67 41.07 -1.36
N ARG A 410 -21.67 41.00 -0.03
CA ARG A 410 -21.77 42.15 0.90
C ARG A 410 -21.69 41.68 2.36
N CYS A 411 -20.99 42.48 3.15
CA CYS A 411 -20.81 42.35 4.59
C CYS A 411 -22.11 42.61 5.38
N GLY A 412 -22.19 42.03 6.57
CA GLY A 412 -23.13 42.42 7.62
C GLY A 412 -22.71 41.84 8.98
N CYS A 413 -22.15 42.69 9.84
CA CYS A 413 -21.87 42.41 11.25
C CYS A 413 -23.17 42.41 12.08
N GLY A 414 -23.25 41.63 13.17
CA GLY A 414 -24.30 41.77 14.17
C GLY A 414 -24.15 40.83 15.38
N TRP A 415 -24.04 41.41 16.57
CA TRP A 415 -23.99 40.77 17.89
C TRP A 415 -25.38 40.29 18.35
N GLY A 416 -25.46 39.28 19.23
CA GLY A 416 -26.69 38.98 19.99
C GLY A 416 -26.67 37.67 20.79
N SER A 417 -26.79 37.78 22.11
CA SER A 417 -26.96 36.68 23.08
C SER A 417 -28.43 36.30 23.30
N ILE A 418 -28.66 35.14 23.95
CA ILE A 418 -29.78 34.76 24.87
C ILE A 418 -30.69 33.56 24.46
N ALA A 419 -30.58 32.53 25.32
CA ALA A 419 -31.55 31.61 25.97
C ALA A 419 -32.62 30.76 25.23
N VAL A 420 -32.46 29.45 25.46
CA VAL A 420 -33.40 28.43 26.05
C VAL A 420 -34.90 28.52 25.73
N TRP A 421 -35.47 27.41 25.25
CA TRP A 421 -36.72 26.82 25.79
C TRP A 421 -36.72 25.28 25.64
N MET A 422 -37.13 24.60 26.72
CA MET A 422 -37.41 23.15 26.85
C MET A 422 -38.75 22.77 26.19
N VAL A 423 -38.95 21.47 25.86
CA VAL A 423 -40.11 20.58 26.16
C VAL A 423 -39.83 19.23 25.48
N GLY A 424 -39.56 18.14 26.22
CA GLY A 424 -40.53 17.06 26.55
C GLY A 424 -40.61 16.00 25.44
N PHE A 425 -40.10 14.77 25.57
CA PHE A 425 -40.74 13.67 26.33
C PHE A 425 -39.78 12.49 26.62
N ARG A 426 -40.16 11.71 27.64
CA ARG A 426 -39.47 10.61 28.33
C ARG A 426 -39.56 9.23 27.62
N LEU A 427 -38.48 8.46 27.78
CA LEU A 427 -38.32 7.00 28.03
C LEU A 427 -39.14 5.94 27.25
N ARG A 428 -38.43 4.92 26.73
CA ARG A 428 -38.49 3.54 27.30
C ARG A 428 -37.32 2.65 26.84
N ILE A 429 -36.63 2.05 27.82
CA ILE A 429 -35.69 0.94 27.67
C ILE A 429 -36.50 -0.37 27.65
N SER A 430 -36.16 -1.30 26.75
CA SER A 430 -36.43 -2.74 26.94
C SER A 430 -35.20 -3.53 26.50
N MET A 431 -34.59 -4.19 27.49
CA MET A 431 -33.70 -5.34 27.30
C MET A 431 -34.56 -6.57 27.00
N GLU A 432 -34.22 -7.33 25.96
CA GLU A 432 -34.63 -8.73 25.87
C GLU A 432 -33.39 -9.63 25.84
N VAL A 433 -33.27 -10.39 26.93
CA VAL A 433 -32.38 -11.53 27.11
C VAL A 433 -33.02 -12.73 26.41
N TRP A 434 -32.32 -13.36 25.47
CA TRP A 434 -32.66 -14.70 25.02
C TRP A 434 -31.55 -15.68 25.41
N ARG A 435 -31.78 -16.38 26.53
CA ARG A 435 -31.20 -17.70 26.81
C ARG A 435 -32.07 -18.72 26.09
N TYR A 436 -31.48 -19.56 25.25
CA TYR A 436 -32.06 -20.85 24.91
C TYR A 436 -31.02 -21.94 25.13
N GLY A 437 -31.22 -22.70 26.21
CA GLY A 437 -30.75 -24.06 26.31
C GLY A 437 -31.98 -24.95 26.43
N ARG A 438 -32.07 -25.99 25.61
CA ARG A 438 -32.69 -27.25 26.05
C ARG A 438 -32.16 -28.43 25.27
N ARG A 439 -31.82 -29.46 26.06
CA ARG A 439 -31.41 -30.83 25.72
C ARG A 439 -32.36 -31.50 24.74
N ARG A 440 -31.83 -32.49 24.01
CA ARG A 440 -32.52 -33.76 23.77
C ARG A 440 -31.59 -34.91 24.13
N ASP A 441 -32.16 -35.80 24.93
CA ASP A 441 -31.65 -37.06 25.44
C ASP A 441 -31.38 -38.10 24.34
N GLY A 442 -30.58 -39.12 24.67
CA GLY A 442 -30.63 -40.39 23.94
C GLY A 442 -29.46 -41.39 24.07
N GLY A 443 -29.08 -41.79 25.29
CA GLY A 443 -28.49 -43.11 25.63
C GLY A 443 -27.06 -43.44 25.13
N ALA A 444 -26.25 -44.27 25.78
CA ALA A 444 -26.35 -45.05 27.01
C ALA A 444 -24.92 -45.52 27.39
N VAL A 445 -24.61 -45.49 28.69
CA VAL A 445 -23.96 -46.55 29.52
C VAL A 445 -22.62 -47.14 29.05
N TYR A 446 -21.59 -47.08 29.90
CA TYR A 446 -21.07 -48.22 30.68
C TYR A 446 -20.15 -47.73 31.80
N GLU A 447 -20.54 -48.15 33.02
CA GLU A 447 -19.92 -48.19 34.36
C GLU A 447 -18.83 -47.20 34.78
#